data_AF-A0A1F5H0N4-F1
#
_entry.id   AF-A0A1F5H0N4-F1
#
_cell.length_a   1.000
_cell.length_b   1.000
_cell.length_c   1.000
_cell.angle_alpha   90.00
_cell.angle_beta   90.00
_cell.angle_gamma   90.00
#
_symmetry.space_group_name_H-M   'P 1'
#
loop_
_entity.id
_entity.type
_entity.pdbx_description
1 polymer ?
#
loop_
_entity_poly.entity_id
_entity_poly.type
_entity_poly.pdbx_seq_one_letter_code
_entity_poly.pdbx_strand_id
1 'polypeptide(L)'
;MGTTRIKIIDLASDQKEIKTSRKHAEKLSAVSYIKKVKPQKKKKQKEEIQKQTVRTPADVLADSDKPKQIEKTDDVKKDLPEIEAQKNTSKKESQKHRHLGKKYNQAASLIDKNKLYNIKEAIDLLHKTSYVKFDPTVEIHLNVKDKNIKGSVNLPHPVAQKKQRQYLVFVDKKIESDKDIILGNEATITQIQEGKLKPNRDFDVVYSTPKYMVQIASIAKILGPAGMMPNPKNKTVDENPSQIINAISESSFEYKTEPSAPIIHSILGKLSQKPQILEDNFATLIKTIGTAKIINATINSTMSPAIKLQVTA
;
A
#
# COMPACT_ATOMS: atom_id res chain seq x y z
N MET A 1 33.80 2.04 -37.20
CA MET A 1 32.36 2.37 -37.12
C MET A 1 31.77 2.28 -38.51
N GLY A 2 30.91 1.29 -38.78
CA GLY A 2 30.22 1.17 -40.08
C GLY A 2 28.71 1.13 -39.86
N THR A 3 27.98 2.12 -40.37
CA THR A 3 26.51 2.14 -40.40
C THR A 3 26.04 1.55 -41.73
N THR A 4 25.64 0.28 -41.75
CA THR A 4 25.02 -0.33 -42.94
C THR A 4 23.56 0.12 -43.03
N ARG A 5 23.14 0.65 -44.19
CA ARG A 5 21.77 1.11 -44.46
C ARG A 5 20.97 -0.02 -45.11
N ILE A 6 19.82 -0.37 -44.54
CA ILE A 6 18.89 -1.36 -45.13
C ILE A 6 17.63 -0.61 -45.57
N LYS A 7 17.21 -0.81 -46.82
CA LYS A 7 15.93 -0.31 -47.36
C LYS A 7 14.85 -1.35 -47.10
N ILE A 8 13.77 -0.94 -46.45
CA ILE A 8 12.53 -1.73 -46.34
C ILE A 8 11.56 -1.13 -47.35
N ILE A 9 11.07 -1.94 -48.29
CA ILE A 9 10.14 -1.52 -49.35
C ILE A 9 8.75 -2.02 -48.95
N ASP A 10 7.84 -1.10 -48.62
CA ASP A 10 6.40 -1.35 -48.58
C ASP A 10 5.77 -0.71 -49.82
N LEU A 11 5.02 -1.49 -50.59
CA LEU A 11 4.43 -1.12 -51.90
C LEU A 11 3.18 -0.23 -51.81
N ALA A 12 2.90 0.38 -50.66
CA ALA A 12 1.82 1.33 -50.50
C ALA A 12 2.24 2.40 -49.48
N SER A 13 2.31 3.66 -49.95
CA SER A 13 2.57 4.90 -49.20
C SER A 13 4.03 5.29 -48.86
N ASP A 14 4.36 6.49 -49.34
CA ASP A 14 5.51 7.39 -49.16
C ASP A 14 6.75 6.98 -48.35
N GLN A 15 7.89 7.09 -49.04
CA GLN A 15 9.24 6.86 -48.55
C GLN A 15 9.65 7.83 -47.42
N LYS A 16 9.94 7.31 -46.23
CA LYS A 16 10.73 8.03 -45.21
C LYS A 16 11.89 7.16 -44.73
N GLU A 17 13.12 7.61 -45.00
CA GLU A 17 14.34 7.00 -44.46
C GLU A 17 14.47 7.34 -42.96
N ILE A 18 14.43 6.33 -42.09
CA ILE A 18 14.71 6.50 -40.66
C ILE A 18 16.05 5.83 -40.32
N LYS A 19 17.06 6.63 -39.98
CA LYS A 19 18.38 6.15 -39.52
C LYS A 19 18.28 5.71 -38.06
N THR A 20 18.29 4.40 -37.79
CA THR A 20 18.30 3.86 -36.41
C THR A 20 19.38 2.80 -36.19
N SER A 21 19.86 2.70 -34.96
CA SER A 21 20.89 1.73 -34.56
C SER A 21 20.30 0.31 -34.39
N ARG A 22 21.14 -0.71 -34.58
CA ARG A 22 20.78 -2.14 -34.60
C ARG A 22 19.92 -2.59 -33.40
N LYS A 23 20.19 -2.05 -32.20
CA LYS A 23 19.44 -2.36 -30.96
C LYS A 23 18.01 -1.84 -30.96
N HIS A 24 17.74 -0.74 -31.67
CA HIS A 24 16.40 -0.15 -31.68
C HIS A 24 15.47 -0.89 -32.66
N ALA A 25 16.03 -1.40 -33.76
CA ALA A 25 15.32 -2.22 -34.74
C ALA A 25 14.87 -3.57 -34.17
N GLU A 26 15.72 -4.25 -33.40
CA GLU A 26 15.38 -5.53 -32.73
C GLU A 26 14.25 -5.39 -31.70
N LYS A 27 14.14 -4.25 -31.02
CA LYS A 27 13.01 -3.98 -30.11
C LYS A 27 11.69 -3.81 -30.86
N LEU A 28 11.70 -3.17 -32.02
CA LEU A 28 10.48 -2.93 -32.81
C LEU A 28 9.97 -4.22 -33.47
N SER A 29 10.87 -5.11 -33.91
CA SER A 29 10.50 -6.43 -34.43
C SER A 29 9.99 -7.38 -33.33
N ALA A 30 10.55 -7.31 -32.11
CA ALA A 30 10.02 -8.08 -30.98
C ALA A 30 8.60 -7.65 -30.57
N VAL A 31 8.30 -6.35 -30.61
CA VAL A 31 6.95 -5.83 -30.30
C VAL A 31 5.93 -6.21 -31.38
N SER A 32 6.32 -6.22 -32.66
CA SER A 32 5.44 -6.65 -33.75
C SER A 32 5.15 -8.16 -33.71
N TYR A 33 6.13 -8.96 -33.29
CA TYR A 33 5.94 -10.41 -33.07
C TYR A 33 4.97 -10.70 -31.91
N ILE A 34 5.06 -9.96 -30.80
CA ILE A 34 4.14 -10.11 -29.65
C ILE A 34 2.69 -9.73 -30.03
N LYS A 35 2.48 -8.73 -30.90
CA LYS A 35 1.15 -8.36 -31.39
C LYS A 35 0.52 -9.42 -32.30
N LYS A 36 1.30 -10.16 -33.09
CA LYS A 36 0.78 -11.24 -33.95
C LYS A 36 0.41 -12.52 -33.17
N VAL A 37 1.02 -12.79 -32.01
CA VAL A 37 0.86 -14.08 -31.29
C VAL A 37 -0.32 -14.12 -30.30
N LYS A 38 -0.98 -12.99 -29.98
CA LYS A 38 -2.21 -12.99 -29.16
C LYS A 38 -3.40 -12.49 -29.97
N PRO A 39 -4.15 -13.41 -30.63
CA PRO A 39 -5.49 -13.74 -30.11
C PRO A 39 -6.00 -15.15 -30.52
N GLN A 40 -5.61 -16.24 -29.84
CA GLN A 40 -6.29 -17.55 -30.06
C GLN A 40 -6.55 -18.43 -28.82
N LYS A 41 -6.07 -18.08 -27.61
CA LYS A 41 -6.26 -18.94 -26.40
C LYS A 41 -7.52 -18.69 -25.56
N LYS A 42 -8.50 -17.89 -26.03
CA LYS A 42 -9.75 -17.61 -25.27
C LYS A 42 -11.01 -18.36 -25.73
N LYS A 43 -10.93 -19.24 -26.75
CA LYS A 43 -12.11 -19.98 -27.27
C LYS A 43 -12.19 -21.48 -26.93
N LYS A 44 -11.19 -22.09 -26.30
CA LYS A 44 -11.20 -23.54 -25.97
C LYS A 44 -11.54 -23.91 -24.52
N GLN A 45 -11.85 -22.95 -23.64
CA GLN A 45 -12.22 -23.22 -22.24
C GLN A 45 -13.70 -22.95 -21.92
N LYS A 46 -14.53 -22.70 -22.94
CA LYS A 46 -15.98 -22.44 -22.76
C LYS A 46 -16.91 -23.54 -23.29
N GLU A 47 -16.39 -24.63 -23.85
CA GLU A 47 -17.21 -25.75 -24.35
C GLU A 47 -17.16 -27.01 -23.48
N GLU A 48 -16.35 -27.04 -22.42
CA GLU A 48 -16.15 -28.26 -21.61
C GLU A 48 -16.80 -28.22 -20.20
N ILE A 49 -17.64 -27.22 -19.91
CA ILE A 49 -18.31 -27.08 -18.60
C ILE A 49 -19.85 -27.28 -18.69
N GLN A 50 -20.38 -27.68 -19.84
CA GLN A 50 -21.80 -28.04 -19.98
C GLN A 50 -21.96 -29.47 -20.50
N LYS A 51 -21.74 -30.45 -19.62
CA LYS A 51 -22.34 -31.80 -19.66
C LYS A 51 -21.84 -32.58 -18.45
N GLN A 52 -22.51 -32.45 -17.31
CA GLN A 52 -22.74 -33.53 -16.34
C GLN A 52 -23.51 -33.01 -15.12
N THR A 53 -24.53 -33.78 -14.70
CA THR A 53 -25.31 -33.73 -13.44
C THR A 53 -26.38 -32.62 -13.34
N VAL A 54 -27.68 -32.82 -13.04
CA VAL A 54 -28.50 -33.95 -12.50
C VAL A 54 -29.98 -33.76 -12.94
N ARG A 55 -30.70 -34.84 -13.27
CA ARG A 55 -32.18 -34.93 -13.24
C ARG A 55 -32.61 -35.68 -11.96
N THR A 56 -33.77 -35.28 -11.47
CA THR A 56 -34.44 -35.60 -10.19
C THR A 56 -34.64 -37.09 -9.85
N PRO A 57 -34.82 -37.41 -8.54
CA PRO A 57 -35.02 -38.77 -8.06
C PRO A 57 -36.50 -39.16 -7.96
N ALA A 58 -36.89 -40.29 -8.57
CA ALA A 58 -38.08 -41.07 -8.23
C ALA A 58 -37.95 -42.49 -8.81
N ASP A 59 -38.46 -43.48 -8.06
CA ASP A 59 -38.62 -44.92 -8.35
C ASP A 59 -37.34 -45.78 -8.30
N VAL A 60 -37.24 -47.01 -7.74
CA VAL A 60 -37.93 -47.87 -6.75
C VAL A 60 -37.30 -49.27 -6.97
N LEU A 61 -36.79 -49.95 -5.91
CA LEU A 61 -36.64 -51.43 -5.71
C LEU A 61 -35.84 -52.25 -6.78
N ALA A 62 -35.09 -53.34 -6.54
CA ALA A 62 -34.87 -54.29 -5.43
C ALA A 62 -33.59 -55.14 -5.71
N ASP A 63 -33.13 -55.85 -4.67
CA ASP A 63 -32.34 -57.12 -4.65
C ASP A 63 -30.90 -57.16 -5.22
N SER A 64 -29.89 -57.81 -4.65
CA SER A 64 -29.79 -58.83 -3.58
C SER A 64 -28.30 -59.07 -3.20
N ASP A 65 -28.07 -59.40 -1.92
CA ASP A 65 -27.08 -60.35 -1.35
C ASP A 65 -25.54 -60.20 -1.46
N LYS A 66 -24.97 -59.73 -0.33
CA LYS A 66 -23.97 -60.33 0.61
C LYS A 66 -22.66 -61.07 0.17
N PRO A 67 -21.63 -61.13 1.07
CA PRO A 67 -20.20 -61.08 0.76
C PRO A 67 -19.37 -62.31 1.26
N LYS A 68 -18.06 -62.38 0.95
CA LYS A 68 -16.94 -62.71 1.90
C LYS A 68 -15.55 -63.01 1.25
N GLN A 69 -14.49 -62.59 1.99
CA GLN A 69 -13.16 -63.19 2.28
C GLN A 69 -12.13 -63.34 1.14
N ILE A 70 -10.93 -62.72 1.18
CA ILE A 70 -9.67 -62.96 1.94
C ILE A 70 -9.09 -64.37 1.74
N GLU A 71 -7.96 -64.47 1.02
CA GLU A 71 -6.81 -65.32 1.38
C GLU A 71 -5.51 -64.91 0.62
N LYS A 72 -4.36 -65.12 1.27
CA LYS A 72 -2.98 -64.85 0.82
C LYS A 72 -2.32 -66.14 0.34
N THR A 73 -1.36 -66.07 -0.60
CA THR A 73 -0.18 -66.96 -0.66
C THR A 73 1.01 -66.27 -1.35
N ASP A 74 2.21 -66.57 -0.84
CA ASP A 74 3.51 -65.94 -1.09
C ASP A 74 4.31 -66.49 -2.31
N ASP A 75 5.19 -65.62 -2.83
CA ASP A 75 6.56 -65.79 -3.40
C ASP A 75 6.92 -66.82 -4.51
N VAL A 76 7.42 -66.33 -5.67
CA VAL A 76 8.74 -66.68 -6.28
C VAL A 76 9.26 -65.53 -7.17
N LYS A 77 10.53 -65.15 -6.98
CA LYS A 77 11.33 -64.10 -7.66
C LYS A 77 11.74 -64.45 -9.11
N LYS A 78 11.88 -63.45 -9.99
CA LYS A 78 13.15 -63.14 -10.72
C LYS A 78 13.10 -61.87 -11.60
N ASP A 79 14.23 -61.14 -11.52
CA ASP A 79 14.87 -60.25 -12.50
C ASP A 79 14.45 -58.76 -12.60
N LEU A 80 15.39 -57.89 -12.17
CA LEU A 80 15.42 -56.42 -12.30
C LEU A 80 15.74 -55.98 -13.76
N PRO A 81 15.46 -54.70 -14.10
CA PRO A 81 16.57 -53.74 -14.10
C PRO A 81 16.26 -52.41 -13.39
N GLU A 82 17.33 -51.84 -12.83
CA GLU A 82 17.40 -50.58 -12.09
C GLU A 82 16.94 -49.37 -12.92
N ILE A 83 16.03 -48.56 -12.36
CA ILE A 83 15.75 -47.21 -12.85
C ILE A 83 16.54 -46.25 -11.98
N GLU A 84 17.56 -45.65 -12.61
CA GLU A 84 18.37 -44.57 -12.08
C GLU A 84 17.51 -43.49 -11.45
N ALA A 85 17.71 -43.26 -10.15
CA ALA A 85 17.14 -42.13 -9.44
C ALA A 85 17.75 -40.84 -9.98
N GLN A 86 17.02 -40.19 -10.89
CA GLN A 86 17.31 -38.83 -11.33
C GLN A 86 17.22 -37.89 -10.11
N LYS A 87 18.38 -37.58 -9.52
CA LYS A 87 18.56 -36.44 -8.63
C LYS A 87 18.28 -35.17 -9.43
N ASN A 88 17.00 -34.79 -9.50
CA ASN A 88 16.59 -33.44 -9.82
C ASN A 88 17.01 -32.54 -8.65
N THR A 89 18.28 -32.17 -8.65
CA THR A 89 18.74 -30.98 -7.94
C THR A 89 18.15 -29.79 -8.69
N SER A 90 16.93 -29.42 -8.31
CA SER A 90 16.36 -28.13 -8.66
C SER A 90 17.34 -27.08 -8.17
N LYS A 91 18.16 -26.54 -9.08
CA LYS A 91 18.95 -25.33 -8.85
C LYS A 91 17.96 -24.29 -8.34
N LYS A 92 18.00 -24.00 -7.04
CA LYS A 92 17.36 -22.80 -6.49
C LYS A 92 17.91 -21.65 -7.31
N GLU A 93 17.08 -21.09 -8.19
CA GLU A 93 17.39 -19.83 -8.86
C GLU A 93 17.80 -18.86 -7.76
N SER A 94 19.07 -18.48 -7.75
CA SER A 94 19.59 -17.50 -6.81
C SER A 94 18.84 -16.22 -7.09
N GLN A 95 17.82 -15.94 -6.26
CA GLN A 95 17.06 -14.72 -6.32
C GLN A 95 18.08 -13.58 -6.34
N LYS A 96 18.12 -12.82 -7.43
CA LYS A 96 19.05 -11.69 -7.58
C LYS A 96 18.95 -10.86 -6.31
N HIS A 97 19.98 -10.90 -5.47
CA HIS A 97 20.03 -10.07 -4.29
C HIS A 97 19.97 -8.63 -4.78
N ARG A 98 18.82 -7.99 -4.56
CA ARG A 98 18.64 -6.58 -4.83
C ARG A 98 19.78 -5.87 -4.11
N HIS A 99 20.64 -5.17 -4.86
CA HIS A 99 21.82 -4.54 -4.28
C HIS A 99 21.37 -3.39 -3.37
N LEU A 100 21.23 -3.69 -2.08
CA LEU A 100 20.86 -2.75 -1.04
C LEU A 100 22.11 -2.02 -0.56
N GLY A 101 21.94 -0.77 -0.11
CA GLY A 101 23.06 0.06 0.32
C GLY A 101 23.82 -0.54 1.51
N LYS A 102 25.13 -0.27 1.59
CA LYS A 102 26.01 -0.83 2.64
C LYS A 102 25.45 -0.61 4.06
N LYS A 103 24.97 0.60 4.34
CA LYS A 103 24.35 0.97 5.65
C LYS A 103 23.08 0.18 5.96
N TYR A 104 22.23 -0.02 4.94
CA TYR A 104 21.03 -0.83 5.10
C TYR A 104 21.37 -2.29 5.41
N ASN A 105 22.37 -2.86 4.72
CA ASN A 105 22.79 -4.24 4.97
C ASN A 105 23.34 -4.42 6.38
N GLN A 106 24.12 -3.45 6.88
CA GLN A 106 24.61 -3.46 8.27
C GLN A 106 23.45 -3.43 9.27
N ALA A 107 22.47 -2.54 9.07
CA ALA A 107 21.28 -2.48 9.93
C ALA A 107 20.43 -3.77 9.83
N ALA A 108 20.30 -4.33 8.65
CA ALA A 108 19.54 -5.56 8.41
C ALA A 108 20.20 -6.79 9.06
N SER A 109 21.53 -6.82 9.17
CA SER A 109 22.24 -7.90 9.87
C SER A 109 21.98 -7.93 11.37
N LEU A 110 21.55 -6.82 11.98
CA LEU A 110 21.19 -6.75 13.40
C LEU A 110 19.81 -7.37 13.68
N ILE A 111 18.99 -7.58 12.64
CA ILE A 111 17.62 -8.08 12.76
C ILE A 111 17.58 -9.51 12.27
N ASP A 112 17.16 -10.42 13.15
CA ASP A 112 16.73 -11.74 12.74
C ASP A 112 15.36 -11.66 12.04
N LYS A 113 15.28 -12.14 10.80
CA LYS A 113 14.09 -12.12 9.94
C LYS A 113 13.02 -13.15 10.35
N ASN A 114 13.43 -14.18 11.09
CA ASN A 114 12.56 -15.28 11.50
C ASN A 114 11.99 -15.07 12.90
N LYS A 115 12.68 -14.29 13.74
CA LYS A 115 12.22 -13.93 15.08
C LYS A 115 11.05 -12.94 15.02
N LEU A 116 10.04 -13.17 15.85
CA LEU A 116 9.00 -12.20 16.17
C LEU A 116 9.42 -11.44 17.43
N TYR A 117 9.37 -10.11 17.37
CA TYR A 117 9.79 -9.25 18.48
C TYR A 117 8.58 -8.71 19.24
N ASN A 118 8.74 -8.56 20.56
CA ASN A 118 7.81 -7.77 21.36
C ASN A 118 7.96 -6.28 21.01
N ILE A 119 6.92 -5.47 21.25
CA ILE A 119 6.92 -4.05 20.89
C ILE A 119 8.09 -3.29 21.55
N LYS A 120 8.39 -3.58 22.82
CA LYS A 120 9.51 -2.98 23.57
C LYS A 120 10.85 -3.28 22.90
N GLU A 121 11.11 -4.57 22.64
CA GLU A 121 12.35 -5.00 21.97
C GLU A 121 12.47 -4.40 20.56
N ALA A 122 11.35 -4.28 19.84
CA ALA A 122 11.33 -3.74 18.50
C ALA A 122 11.64 -2.23 18.48
N ILE A 123 11.13 -1.46 19.43
CA ILE A 123 11.45 -0.02 19.55
C ILE A 123 12.94 0.18 19.87
N ASP A 124 13.51 -0.60 20.79
CA ASP A 124 14.94 -0.54 21.08
C ASP A 124 15.80 -0.88 19.86
N LEU A 125 15.36 -1.86 19.05
CA LEU A 125 16.01 -2.20 17.79
C LEU A 125 15.85 -1.12 16.72
N LEU A 126 14.72 -0.40 16.67
CA LEU A 126 14.54 0.72 15.74
C LEU A 126 15.57 1.82 15.99
N HIS A 127 15.85 2.14 17.26
CA HIS A 127 16.90 3.10 17.60
C HIS A 127 18.29 2.65 17.14
N LYS A 128 18.61 1.36 17.29
CA LYS A 128 19.91 0.79 16.87
C LYS A 128 20.07 0.67 15.36
N THR A 129 18.96 0.48 14.65
CA THR A 129 18.95 0.25 13.19
C THR A 129 18.84 1.54 12.39
N SER A 130 18.50 2.66 13.03
CA SER A 130 18.49 3.98 12.40
C SER A 130 19.91 4.47 12.10
N TYR A 131 20.20 4.67 10.82
CA TYR A 131 21.47 5.23 10.32
C TYR A 131 21.31 6.62 9.70
N VAL A 132 20.13 7.21 9.88
CA VAL A 132 19.67 8.43 9.22
C VAL A 132 20.04 9.65 10.07
N LYS A 133 20.40 10.77 9.41
CA LYS A 133 20.85 12.00 10.08
C LYS A 133 19.70 12.92 10.55
N PHE A 134 18.50 12.74 10.02
CA PHE A 134 17.30 13.47 10.39
C PHE A 134 16.40 12.61 11.27
N ASP A 135 15.39 13.21 11.91
CA ASP A 135 14.42 12.50 12.77
C ASP A 135 13.43 11.64 11.93
N PRO A 136 13.63 10.31 11.87
CA PRO A 136 12.83 9.44 11.03
C PRO A 136 11.44 9.23 11.62
N THR A 137 10.47 9.03 10.74
CA THR A 137 9.11 8.65 11.12
C THR A 137 9.07 7.14 11.38
N VAL A 138 8.40 6.75 12.46
CA VAL A 138 8.10 5.34 12.79
C VAL A 138 6.74 5.00 12.19
N GLU A 139 6.76 4.01 11.31
CA GLU A 139 5.61 3.51 10.57
C GLU A 139 5.31 2.07 11.00
N ILE A 140 4.04 1.72 10.90
CA ILE A 140 3.57 0.35 11.05
C ILE A 140 2.83 -0.07 9.80
N HIS A 141 3.09 -1.30 9.38
CA HIS A 141 2.40 -1.95 8.28
C HIS A 141 1.71 -3.20 8.83
N LEU A 142 0.39 -3.23 8.68
CA LEU A 142 -0.46 -4.31 9.16
C LEU A 142 -1.05 -5.05 7.96
N ASN A 143 -0.78 -6.34 7.86
CA ASN A 143 -1.48 -7.21 6.93
C ASN A 143 -2.77 -7.68 7.59
N VAL A 144 -3.89 -7.44 6.93
CA VAL A 144 -5.23 -7.71 7.46
C VAL A 144 -5.91 -8.79 6.63
N LYS A 145 -6.91 -9.48 7.21
CA LYS A 145 -7.68 -10.50 6.50
C LYS A 145 -8.61 -9.90 5.43
N ASP A 146 -9.25 -8.78 5.75
CA ASP A 146 -10.25 -8.15 4.89
C ASP A 146 -9.67 -7.00 4.06
N LYS A 147 -10.07 -6.90 2.79
CA LYS A 147 -9.54 -5.91 1.84
C LYS A 147 -10.18 -4.52 1.92
N ASN A 148 -11.30 -4.34 2.62
CA ASN A 148 -12.11 -3.11 2.60
C ASN A 148 -12.23 -2.41 3.97
N ILE A 149 -11.22 -2.54 4.82
CA ILE A 149 -11.26 -1.92 6.14
C ILE A 149 -10.94 -0.42 6.02
N LYS A 150 -11.83 0.39 6.58
CA LYS A 150 -11.68 1.83 6.76
C LYS A 150 -12.10 2.18 8.17
N GLY A 151 -11.37 3.07 8.80
CA GLY A 151 -11.69 3.54 10.14
C GLY A 151 -10.88 4.78 10.50
N SER A 152 -11.19 5.33 11.67
CA SER A 152 -10.45 6.42 12.28
C SER A 152 -9.99 5.97 13.67
N VAL A 153 -8.76 6.30 14.03
CA VAL A 153 -8.20 6.12 15.38
C VAL A 153 -7.82 7.48 15.92
N ASN A 154 -8.20 7.77 17.17
CA ASN A 154 -7.62 8.87 17.91
C ASN A 154 -6.43 8.34 18.72
N LEU A 155 -5.23 8.80 18.40
CA LEU A 155 -4.04 8.42 19.16
C LEU A 155 -3.95 9.22 20.47
N PRO A 156 -3.56 8.61 21.60
CA PRO A 156 -3.45 9.31 22.88
C PRO A 156 -2.33 10.36 22.87
N HIS A 157 -1.25 10.10 22.13
CA HIS A 157 -0.13 11.03 21.99
C HIS A 157 0.02 11.48 20.53
N PRO A 158 0.37 12.75 20.30
CA PRO A 158 0.54 13.27 18.94
C PRO A 158 1.74 12.62 18.24
N VAL A 159 1.58 12.34 16.94
CA VAL A 159 2.59 11.69 16.08
C VAL A 159 3.87 12.53 15.91
N ALA A 160 3.76 13.85 15.99
CA ALA A 160 4.88 14.77 15.90
C ALA A 160 4.83 15.77 17.06
N GLN A 161 5.96 16.39 17.38
CA GLN A 161 5.98 17.57 18.26
C GLN A 161 4.96 18.58 17.74
N LYS A 162 4.18 19.18 18.66
CA LYS A 162 3.12 20.16 18.38
C LYS A 162 3.71 21.31 17.54
N LYS A 163 3.68 21.19 16.22
CA LYS A 163 3.75 22.34 15.35
C LYS A 163 2.40 23.04 15.55
N GLN A 164 2.42 24.25 16.08
CA GLN A 164 1.23 25.10 16.11
C GLN A 164 0.75 25.20 14.66
N ARG A 165 -0.39 24.55 14.38
CA ARG A 165 -0.98 24.58 13.04
C ARG A 165 -1.69 25.91 12.92
N GLN A 166 -1.36 26.67 11.89
CA GLN A 166 -2.09 27.89 11.58
C GLN A 166 -3.31 27.53 10.72
N TYR A 167 -4.50 27.95 11.16
CA TYR A 167 -5.77 27.64 10.52
C TYR A 167 -6.30 28.86 9.77
N LEU A 168 -6.65 28.70 8.50
CA LEU A 168 -7.36 29.71 7.72
C LEU A 168 -8.84 29.34 7.67
N VAL A 169 -9.72 30.19 8.20
CA VAL A 169 -11.12 29.83 8.45
C VAL A 169 -12.06 30.81 7.76
N PHE A 170 -12.86 30.33 6.80
CA PHE A 170 -13.88 31.10 6.08
C PHE A 170 -15.27 30.84 6.66
N VAL A 171 -15.78 31.77 7.46
CA VAL A 171 -17.07 31.66 8.17
C VAL A 171 -17.77 33.02 8.27
N ASP A 172 -19.11 33.02 8.30
CA ASP A 172 -19.90 34.25 8.50
C ASP A 172 -19.86 34.73 9.98
N LYS A 173 -19.66 33.80 10.94
CA LYS A 173 -19.68 34.08 12.38
C LYS A 173 -18.27 34.40 12.88
N LYS A 174 -18.13 35.45 13.71
CA LYS A 174 -16.88 35.71 14.44
C LYS A 174 -16.57 34.52 15.35
N ILE A 175 -15.39 33.95 15.17
CA ILE A 175 -14.80 32.98 16.11
C ILE A 175 -13.97 33.80 17.08
N GLU A 176 -14.11 33.53 18.39
CA GLU A 176 -13.17 34.07 19.38
C GLU A 176 -11.78 33.55 19.02
N SER A 177 -10.94 34.47 18.59
CA SER A 177 -9.66 34.21 17.95
C SER A 177 -8.70 33.55 18.91
N ASP A 178 -8.61 32.22 18.85
CA ASP A 178 -7.40 31.52 19.25
C ASP A 178 -6.23 32.05 18.41
N LYS A 179 -5.05 32.20 19.02
CA LYS A 179 -3.85 32.80 18.41
C LYS A 179 -3.37 32.12 17.12
N ASP A 180 -3.96 30.98 16.79
CA ASP A 180 -3.62 30.12 15.66
C ASP A 180 -4.66 30.18 14.52
N ILE A 181 -5.64 31.09 14.57
CA ILE A 181 -6.72 31.22 13.58
C ILE A 181 -6.65 32.55 12.81
N ILE A 182 -6.55 32.46 11.49
CA ILE A 182 -6.68 33.57 10.55
C ILE A 182 -8.10 33.54 9.97
N LEU A 183 -8.85 34.62 10.17
CA LEU A 183 -10.19 34.77 9.59
C LEU A 183 -10.07 35.11 8.09
N GLY A 184 -10.70 34.27 7.26
CA GLY A 184 -10.73 34.41 5.81
C GLY A 184 -11.93 35.23 5.35
N ASN A 185 -11.66 36.32 4.65
CA ASN A 185 -12.64 37.13 3.92
C ASN A 185 -12.27 37.20 2.43
N GLU A 186 -13.07 37.88 1.62
CA GLU A 186 -12.75 38.13 0.20
C GLU A 186 -11.38 38.80 0.00
N ALA A 187 -10.99 39.72 0.89
CA ALA A 187 -9.66 40.33 0.88
C ALA A 187 -8.53 39.29 1.07
N THR A 188 -8.75 38.29 1.91
CA THR A 188 -7.80 37.21 2.16
C THR A 188 -7.63 36.33 0.91
N ILE A 189 -8.70 36.12 0.14
CA ILE A 189 -8.65 35.41 -1.14
C ILE A 189 -7.73 36.16 -2.12
N THR A 190 -7.91 37.48 -2.25
CA THR A 190 -7.05 38.31 -3.09
C THR A 190 -5.58 38.28 -2.63
N GLN A 191 -5.33 38.33 -1.33
CA GLN A 191 -3.97 38.22 -0.78
C GLN A 191 -3.29 36.86 -1.08
N ILE A 192 -4.07 35.78 -1.12
CA ILE A 192 -3.57 34.45 -1.54
C ILE A 192 -3.26 34.44 -3.03
N GLN A 193 -4.11 35.06 -3.86
CA GLN A 193 -3.86 35.19 -5.31
C GLN A 193 -2.62 36.03 -5.61
N GLU A 194 -2.41 37.12 -4.89
CA GLU A 194 -1.23 37.99 -4.97
C GLU A 194 0.03 37.34 -4.36
N GLY A 195 -0.13 36.22 -3.64
CA GLY A 195 0.97 35.49 -3.02
C GLY A 195 1.54 36.14 -1.75
N LYS A 196 0.79 37.05 -1.12
CA LYS A 196 1.11 37.59 0.22
C LYS A 196 0.92 36.54 1.29
N LEU A 197 -0.12 35.72 1.16
CA LEU A 197 -0.38 34.56 2.00
C LEU A 197 -0.10 33.29 1.20
N LYS A 198 0.80 32.44 1.70
CA LYS A 198 1.23 31.22 1.03
C LYS A 198 0.86 29.97 1.82
N PRO A 199 0.30 28.94 1.16
CA PRO A 199 0.07 27.65 1.80
C PRO A 199 1.40 27.02 2.24
N ASN A 200 1.41 26.34 3.39
CA ASN A 200 2.57 25.74 4.08
C ASN A 200 3.53 26.71 4.79
N ARG A 201 3.37 28.03 4.62
CA ARG A 201 4.13 29.03 5.38
C ARG A 201 3.27 29.70 6.43
N ASP A 202 2.17 30.29 5.98
CA ASP A 202 1.33 31.14 6.83
C ASP A 202 0.13 30.37 7.41
N PHE A 203 -0.31 29.32 6.71
CA PHE A 203 -1.38 28.42 7.19
C PHE A 203 -1.12 26.97 6.75
N ASP A 204 -1.57 26.03 7.59
CA ASP A 204 -1.45 24.58 7.41
C ASP A 204 -2.80 23.91 7.07
N VAL A 205 -3.93 24.47 7.52
CA VAL A 205 -5.26 23.88 7.29
C VAL A 205 -6.25 24.98 6.92
N VAL A 206 -7.05 24.75 5.87
CA VAL A 206 -8.14 25.65 5.48
C VAL A 206 -9.48 25.01 5.84
N TYR A 207 -10.32 25.77 6.53
CA TYR A 207 -11.69 25.42 6.88
C TYR A 207 -12.66 26.37 6.19
N SER A 208 -13.81 25.87 5.74
CA SER A 208 -14.82 26.69 5.07
C SER A 208 -16.23 26.24 5.36
N THR A 209 -17.16 27.18 5.51
CA THR A 209 -18.59 26.89 5.37
C THR A 209 -18.94 26.66 3.88
N PRO A 210 -19.94 25.81 3.54
CA PRO A 210 -20.31 25.53 2.14
C PRO A 210 -20.56 26.78 1.27
N LYS A 211 -21.06 27.86 1.87
CA LYS A 211 -21.33 29.15 1.20
C LYS A 211 -20.07 29.78 0.59
N TYR A 212 -18.93 29.69 1.27
CA TYR A 212 -17.67 30.30 0.83
C TYR A 212 -16.92 29.45 -0.20
N MET A 213 -17.35 28.22 -0.47
CA MET A 213 -16.69 27.31 -1.42
C MET A 213 -16.65 27.86 -2.85
N VAL A 214 -17.68 28.61 -3.27
CA VAL A 214 -17.73 29.25 -4.59
C VAL A 214 -16.62 30.29 -4.73
N GLN A 215 -16.35 31.04 -3.67
CA GLN A 215 -15.29 32.06 -3.66
C GLN A 215 -13.90 31.41 -3.61
N ILE A 216 -13.73 30.35 -2.81
CA ILE A 216 -12.47 29.58 -2.69
C ILE A 216 -12.11 28.87 -4.01
N ALA A 217 -13.09 28.56 -4.87
CA ALA A 217 -12.81 27.97 -6.18
C ALA A 217 -11.86 28.82 -7.05
N SER A 218 -11.85 30.15 -6.86
CA SER A 218 -10.93 31.05 -7.57
C SER A 218 -9.45 30.79 -7.24
N ILE A 219 -9.15 30.40 -5.99
CA ILE A 219 -7.79 30.09 -5.50
C ILE A 219 -7.46 28.60 -5.55
N ALA A 220 -8.33 27.77 -6.15
CA ALA A 220 -8.12 26.33 -6.25
C ALA A 220 -6.82 25.96 -6.99
N LYS A 221 -6.36 26.79 -7.93
CA LYS A 221 -5.07 26.57 -8.63
C LYS A 221 -3.86 26.63 -7.68
N ILE A 222 -3.96 27.35 -6.57
CA ILE A 222 -2.91 27.51 -5.56
C ILE A 222 -3.08 26.48 -4.44
N LEU A 223 -4.30 26.35 -3.91
CA LEU A 223 -4.58 25.45 -2.79
C LEU A 223 -4.60 23.97 -3.19
N GLY A 224 -4.93 23.66 -4.45
CA GLY A 224 -5.01 22.30 -4.96
C GLY A 224 -3.67 21.56 -4.92
N PRO A 225 -2.61 22.08 -5.58
CA PRO A 225 -1.27 21.48 -5.52
C PRO A 225 -0.70 21.41 -4.09
N ALA A 226 -1.11 22.33 -3.21
CA ALA A 226 -0.72 22.33 -1.81
C ALA A 226 -1.49 21.33 -0.93
N GLY A 227 -2.57 20.72 -1.44
CA GLY A 227 -3.40 19.77 -0.69
C GLY A 227 -4.24 20.40 0.43
N MET A 228 -4.37 21.73 0.46
CA MET A 228 -5.07 22.48 1.51
C MET A 228 -6.49 22.90 1.10
N MET A 229 -6.97 22.43 -0.05
CA MET A 229 -8.33 22.71 -0.49
C MET A 229 -9.35 22.07 0.47
N PRO A 230 -10.33 22.83 1.02
CA PRO A 230 -11.35 22.27 1.88
C PRO A 230 -12.15 21.16 1.19
N ASN A 231 -12.39 20.05 1.90
CA ASN A 231 -13.07 18.89 1.37
C ASN A 231 -14.04 18.31 2.41
N PRO A 232 -15.32 18.09 2.07
CA PRO A 232 -16.29 17.47 2.97
C PRO A 232 -15.85 16.10 3.51
N LYS A 233 -15.07 15.32 2.74
CA LYS A 233 -14.55 14.02 3.18
C LYS A 233 -13.60 14.13 4.38
N ASN A 234 -12.83 15.21 4.42
CA ASN A 234 -11.89 15.47 5.51
C ASN A 234 -12.54 16.26 6.65
N LYS A 235 -13.87 16.45 6.62
CA LYS A 235 -14.64 17.24 7.59
C LYS A 235 -14.16 18.69 7.74
N THR A 236 -13.46 19.23 6.75
CA THR A 236 -13.02 20.64 6.74
C THR A 236 -14.05 21.59 6.13
N VAL A 237 -15.22 21.07 5.76
CA VAL A 237 -16.37 21.83 5.28
C VAL A 237 -17.57 21.52 6.17
N ASP A 238 -17.90 22.45 7.07
CA ASP A 238 -19.02 22.34 8.00
C ASP A 238 -19.45 23.75 8.47
N GLU A 239 -20.53 23.83 9.25
CA GLU A 239 -21.07 25.07 9.80
C GLU A 239 -20.43 25.44 11.16
N ASN A 240 -19.88 24.46 11.88
CA ASN A 240 -19.34 24.63 13.23
C ASN A 240 -17.79 24.54 13.26
N PRO A 241 -17.07 25.67 13.15
CA PRO A 241 -15.60 25.68 13.06
C PRO A 241 -14.90 25.24 14.35
N SER A 242 -15.34 25.70 15.52
CA SER A 242 -14.61 25.51 16.78
C SER A 242 -14.50 24.04 17.20
N GLN A 243 -15.57 23.26 17.05
CA GLN A 243 -15.57 21.83 17.38
C GLN A 243 -14.59 21.06 16.49
N ILE A 244 -14.53 21.44 15.21
CA ILE A 244 -13.72 20.75 14.21
C ILE A 244 -12.25 21.13 14.34
N ILE A 245 -11.94 22.40 14.64
CA ILE A 245 -10.56 22.83 14.88
C ILE A 245 -9.99 22.05 16.08
N ASN A 246 -10.77 21.89 17.15
CA ASN A 246 -10.38 21.06 18.29
C ASN A 246 -10.19 19.58 17.87
N ALA A 247 -11.13 19.00 17.14
CA ALA A 247 -11.02 17.61 16.66
C ALA A 247 -9.87 17.37 15.67
N ILE A 248 -9.50 18.37 14.85
CA ILE A 248 -8.35 18.32 13.93
C ILE A 248 -7.02 18.57 14.67
N SER A 249 -7.07 19.33 15.77
CA SER A 249 -5.92 19.52 16.65
C SER A 249 -5.56 18.24 17.41
N GLU A 250 -6.57 17.41 17.69
CA GLU A 250 -6.41 16.06 18.22
C GLU A 250 -5.80 15.13 17.15
N SER A 251 -4.96 14.19 17.59
CA SER A 251 -4.19 13.25 16.74
C SER A 251 -5.04 12.15 16.11
N SER A 252 -6.17 12.54 15.52
CA SER A 252 -7.04 11.67 14.76
C SER A 252 -6.42 11.33 13.40
N PHE A 253 -6.31 10.03 13.13
CA PHE A 253 -5.80 9.50 11.86
C PHE A 253 -6.82 8.54 11.25
N GLU A 254 -7.10 8.71 9.96
CA GLU A 254 -7.90 7.77 9.19
C GLU A 254 -7.01 6.71 8.55
N TYR A 255 -7.29 5.45 8.82
CA TYR A 255 -6.61 4.32 8.21
C TYR A 255 -7.52 3.63 7.20
N LYS A 256 -6.91 3.20 6.10
CA LYS A 256 -7.58 2.50 5.01
C LYS A 256 -6.65 1.45 4.43
N THR A 257 -7.22 0.33 4.01
CA THR A 257 -6.52 -0.71 3.25
C THR A 257 -6.14 -0.23 1.84
N GLU A 258 -4.95 -0.65 1.38
CA GLU A 258 -4.51 -0.39 0.02
C GLU A 258 -5.51 -1.01 -1.00
N PRO A 259 -5.80 -0.37 -2.13
CA PRO A 259 -6.62 -0.99 -3.18
C PRO A 259 -6.03 -2.30 -3.72
N SER A 260 -4.69 -2.39 -3.81
CA SER A 260 -4.00 -3.54 -4.42
C SER A 260 -3.80 -4.70 -3.45
N ALA A 261 -3.67 -4.41 -2.15
CA ALA A 261 -3.28 -5.37 -1.13
C ALA A 261 -4.03 -5.11 0.19
N PRO A 262 -4.35 -6.14 1.00
CA PRO A 262 -4.98 -5.97 2.30
C PRO A 262 -3.96 -5.51 3.36
N ILE A 263 -3.31 -4.36 3.10
CA ILE A 263 -2.27 -3.78 3.94
C ILE A 263 -2.77 -2.41 4.40
N ILE A 264 -2.66 -2.16 5.70
CA ILE A 264 -2.84 -0.84 6.29
C ILE A 264 -1.46 -0.27 6.59
N HIS A 265 -1.20 0.92 6.08
CA HIS A 265 -0.04 1.72 6.45
C HIS A 265 -0.49 2.79 7.45
N SER A 266 0.20 2.90 8.57
CA SER A 266 -0.10 3.90 9.59
C SER A 266 1.17 4.43 10.22
N ILE A 267 1.09 5.66 10.71
CA ILE A 267 2.21 6.32 11.37
C ILE A 267 1.98 6.23 12.88
N LEU A 268 2.99 5.80 13.63
CA LEU A 268 2.92 5.71 15.10
C LEU A 268 3.52 6.95 15.78
N GLY A 269 4.54 7.54 15.18
CA GLY A 269 5.26 8.65 15.81
C GLY A 269 6.58 8.98 15.13
N LYS A 270 7.39 9.77 15.84
CA LYS A 270 8.78 10.07 15.50
C LYS A 270 9.72 9.29 16.39
N LEU A 271 10.91 8.92 15.88
CA LEU A 271 11.90 8.22 16.67
C LEU A 271 12.50 9.10 17.78
N SER A 272 12.39 10.43 17.67
CA SER A 272 12.74 11.37 18.74
C SER A 272 11.84 11.31 19.99
N GLN A 273 10.69 10.64 19.92
CA GLN A 273 9.75 10.52 21.04
C GLN A 273 10.22 9.46 22.05
N LYS A 274 9.68 9.53 23.27
CA LYS A 274 9.96 8.51 24.29
C LYS A 274 9.40 7.15 23.86
N PRO A 275 10.09 6.03 24.12
CA PRO A 275 9.61 4.68 23.77
C PRO A 275 8.19 4.39 24.26
N GLN A 276 7.86 4.82 25.49
CA GLN A 276 6.54 4.65 26.11
C GLN A 276 5.40 5.27 25.27
N ILE A 277 5.64 6.44 24.66
CA ILE A 277 4.65 7.12 23.81
C ILE A 277 4.34 6.27 22.57
N LEU A 278 5.36 5.65 21.98
CA LEU A 278 5.19 4.78 20.81
C LEU A 278 4.47 3.48 21.19
N GLU A 279 4.73 2.93 22.37
CA GLU A 279 4.02 1.76 22.91
C GLU A 279 2.53 2.04 23.11
N ASP A 280 2.18 3.16 23.75
CA ASP A 280 0.79 3.56 24.00
C ASP A 280 0.00 3.79 22.69
N ASN A 281 0.65 4.44 21.72
CA ASN A 281 0.08 4.66 20.39
C ASN A 281 -0.14 3.34 19.64
N PHE A 282 0.83 2.42 19.71
CA PHE A 282 0.71 1.09 19.15
C PHE A 282 -0.45 0.30 19.78
N ALA A 283 -0.55 0.29 21.11
CA ALA A 283 -1.61 -0.42 21.83
C ALA A 283 -3.00 0.10 21.44
N THR A 284 -3.16 1.43 21.35
CA THR A 284 -4.42 2.06 20.94
C THR A 284 -4.80 1.69 19.50
N LEU A 285 -3.82 1.67 18.59
CA LEU A 285 -4.05 1.33 17.19
C LEU A 285 -4.46 -0.14 17.01
N ILE A 286 -3.77 -1.07 17.66
CA ILE A 286 -4.11 -2.50 17.63
C ILE A 286 -5.48 -2.77 18.25
N LYS A 287 -5.81 -2.11 19.38
CA LYS A 287 -7.12 -2.22 20.02
C LYS A 287 -8.25 -1.73 19.12
N THR A 288 -8.03 -0.64 18.37
CA THR A 288 -9.07 -0.06 17.50
C THR A 288 -9.32 -0.90 16.25
N ILE A 289 -8.28 -1.49 15.66
CA ILE A 289 -8.42 -2.39 14.50
C ILE A 289 -8.98 -3.76 14.90
N GLY A 290 -8.57 -4.25 16.07
CA GLY A 290 -8.89 -5.57 16.59
C GLY A 290 -7.88 -6.63 16.16
N THR A 291 -7.32 -7.34 17.13
CA THR A 291 -6.28 -8.36 16.93
C THR A 291 -6.73 -9.50 16.01
N ALA A 292 -8.01 -9.90 16.09
CA ALA A 292 -8.58 -10.97 15.27
C ALA A 292 -8.51 -10.73 13.75
N LYS A 293 -8.48 -9.46 13.31
CA LYS A 293 -8.44 -9.07 11.91
C LYS A 293 -7.01 -9.04 11.35
N ILE A 294 -6.02 -8.87 12.21
CA ILE A 294 -4.61 -8.71 11.85
C ILE A 294 -3.98 -10.09 11.65
N ILE A 295 -3.28 -10.28 10.54
CA ILE A 295 -2.51 -11.50 10.25
C ILE A 295 -1.08 -11.30 10.72
N ASN A 296 -0.42 -10.26 10.21
CA ASN A 296 0.98 -9.96 10.51
C ASN A 296 1.13 -8.45 10.74
N ALA A 297 2.01 -8.07 11.66
CA ALA A 297 2.41 -6.70 11.89
C ALA A 297 3.92 -6.54 11.68
N THR A 298 4.31 -5.46 11.02
CA THR A 298 5.72 -5.08 10.87
C THR A 298 5.88 -3.61 11.18
N ILE A 299 6.90 -3.27 11.96
CA ILE A 299 7.27 -1.90 12.29
C ILE A 299 8.57 -1.54 11.57
N ASN A 300 8.68 -0.32 11.10
CA ASN A 300 9.85 0.22 10.44
C ASN A 300 9.99 1.71 10.75
N SER A 301 11.20 2.23 10.57
CA SER A 301 11.44 3.66 10.51
C SER A 301 11.82 4.05 9.09
N THR A 302 11.74 5.34 8.78
CA THR A 302 12.11 5.85 7.45
C THR A 302 13.51 5.35 7.05
N MET A 303 13.59 4.62 5.92
CA MET A 303 14.80 3.98 5.37
C MET A 303 15.38 2.80 6.18
N SER A 304 14.81 2.39 7.31
CA SER A 304 15.30 1.23 8.06
C SER A 304 14.73 -0.09 7.51
N PRO A 305 15.39 -1.23 7.78
CA PRO A 305 14.77 -2.55 7.62
C PRO A 305 13.49 -2.69 8.47
N ALA A 306 12.61 -3.59 8.03
CA ALA A 306 11.37 -3.90 8.73
C ALA A 306 11.59 -4.97 9.81
N ILE A 307 10.97 -4.77 10.97
CA ILE A 307 11.01 -5.66 12.12
C ILE A 307 9.63 -6.29 12.28
N LYS A 308 9.56 -7.62 12.35
CA LYS A 308 8.30 -8.33 12.55
C LYS A 308 7.89 -8.29 14.01
N LEU A 309 6.65 -7.90 14.26
CA LEU A 309 6.09 -7.81 15.59
C LEU A 309 5.27 -9.05 15.92
N GLN A 310 5.29 -9.43 17.18
CA GLN A 310 4.30 -10.32 17.77
C GLN A 310 3.03 -9.51 18.06
N VAL A 311 1.93 -9.87 17.39
CA VAL A 311 0.60 -9.31 17.71
C VAL A 311 0.00 -10.19 18.78
N THR A 312 0.16 -9.81 20.04
CA THR A 312 -0.50 -10.50 21.15
C THR A 312 -1.98 -10.11 21.18
N ALA A 313 -2.86 -11.10 21.33
CA ALA A 313 -4.30 -10.91 21.50
C ALA A 313 -4.64 -10.30 22.86
#